data_AF-A0A847PYW5-F1
#
_entry.id   AF-A0A847PYW5-F1
#
_cell.length_a   1.000
_cell.length_b   1.000
_cell.length_c   1.000
_cell.angle_alpha   90.00
_cell.angle_beta   90.00
_cell.angle_gamma   90.00
#
_symmetry.space_group_name_H-M   'P 1'
#
loop_
_entity.id
_entity.type
_entity.pdbx_description
1 polymer ?
#
loop_
_entity_poly.entity_id
_entity_poly.type
_entity_poly.pdbx_seq_one_letter_code
_entity_poly.pdbx_strand_id
1 'polypeptide(L)'
;MLNEEIGNAFTVETLSLRRHSSGSTPAPTDLFDFAIYMGLCENDVLNPNFDSNFIPGTRTIVFSRDSLHLEVNPDELVTFDLDTPYWYNGVDNLLVEVLWSSGEETGSECVYTWHWNTGAMRCASGLYSASSGSLTSIIPWMQITGASDLETCTFGEVKTLFTGR
;
A
#
# COMPACT_ATOMS: atom_id res chain seq x y z
N MET A 1 -3.72 19.17 -10.33
CA MET A 1 -3.25 18.01 -11.10
C MET A 1 -2.50 17.14 -10.11
N LEU A 2 -2.97 15.92 -9.87
CA LEU A 2 -2.12 14.91 -9.24
C LEU A 2 -0.97 14.68 -10.23
N ASN A 3 0.28 14.96 -9.82
CA ASN A 3 1.38 14.16 -10.34
C ASN A 3 1.10 12.71 -9.91
N GLU A 4 1.73 11.72 -10.54
CA GLU A 4 1.80 10.34 -10.03
C GLU A 4 0.69 9.39 -10.50
N GLU A 5 0.62 9.14 -11.82
CA GLU A 5 0.41 7.75 -12.24
C GLU A 5 1.69 6.99 -11.84
N ILE A 6 1.56 5.80 -11.22
CA ILE A 6 2.71 4.96 -10.82
C ILE A 6 3.65 4.72 -12.01
N GLY A 7 3.10 4.65 -13.22
CA GLY A 7 3.86 4.60 -14.46
C GLY A 7 4.16 3.16 -14.86
N ASN A 8 5.45 2.86 -15.07
CA ASN A 8 5.90 1.59 -15.65
C ASN A 8 5.71 0.39 -14.73
N ALA A 9 5.77 -0.81 -15.32
CA ALA A 9 5.77 -2.06 -14.57
C ALA A 9 7.02 -2.18 -13.69
N PHE A 10 6.87 -2.72 -12.49
CA PHE A 10 7.97 -2.98 -11.56
C PHE A 10 7.56 -3.97 -10.48
N THR A 11 8.54 -4.54 -9.78
CA THR A 11 8.29 -5.40 -8.63
C THR A 11 8.25 -4.55 -7.37
N VAL A 12 7.09 -4.50 -6.71
CA VAL A 12 6.90 -3.87 -5.41
C VAL A 12 7.51 -4.73 -4.32
N GLU A 13 8.35 -4.14 -3.47
CA GLU A 13 9.07 -4.84 -2.41
C GLU A 13 8.76 -4.29 -1.02
N THR A 14 8.39 -3.00 -0.92
CA THR A 14 7.99 -2.40 0.36
C THR A 14 6.74 -1.54 0.22
N LEU A 15 5.95 -1.52 1.29
CA LEU A 15 4.87 -0.58 1.51
C LEU A 15 5.14 0.18 2.81
N SER A 16 5.09 1.50 2.77
CA SER A 16 5.13 2.34 3.97
C SER A 16 3.79 3.05 4.16
N LEU A 17 3.30 3.04 5.40
CA LEU A 17 2.13 3.78 5.84
C LEU A 17 2.53 4.81 6.89
N ARG A 18 1.94 6.00 6.84
CA ARG A 18 2.18 7.01 7.89
C ARG A 18 1.27 6.76 9.08
N ARG A 19 1.83 6.53 10.27
CA ARG A 19 1.08 6.19 11.48
C ARG A 19 0.12 7.32 11.89
N HIS A 20 -1.12 6.98 12.21
CA HIS A 20 -2.10 7.94 12.71
C HIS A 20 -1.64 8.60 14.02
N SER A 21 -1.89 9.90 14.17
CA SER A 21 -1.62 10.63 15.41
C SER A 21 -2.85 10.64 16.33
N SER A 22 -2.96 9.64 17.20
CA SER A 22 -4.07 9.56 18.17
C SER A 22 -3.87 10.46 19.40
N GLY A 23 -3.37 11.68 19.21
CA GLY A 23 -3.27 12.68 20.28
C GLY A 23 -2.39 12.23 21.46
N SER A 24 -1.10 12.56 21.39
CA SER A 24 -0.17 12.65 22.54
C SER A 24 0.13 11.37 23.33
N THR A 25 0.74 10.37 22.70
CA THR A 25 1.93 9.61 23.16
C THR A 25 2.24 8.52 22.13
N PRO A 26 3.50 8.07 21.98
CA PRO A 26 3.79 6.81 21.30
C PRO A 26 3.19 5.69 22.15
N ALA A 27 1.99 5.23 21.79
CA ALA A 27 1.45 4.01 22.34
C ALA A 27 1.89 2.88 21.41
N PRO A 28 2.64 1.87 21.91
CA PRO A 28 2.82 0.65 21.15
C PRO A 28 1.45 0.14 20.71
N THR A 29 1.35 -0.27 19.45
CA THR A 29 0.09 -0.73 18.88
C THR A 29 0.22 -2.21 18.57
N ASP A 30 -0.64 -3.01 19.19
CA ASP A 30 -0.71 -4.45 18.95
C ASP A 30 -1.85 -4.75 17.99
N LEU A 31 -1.51 -5.27 16.82
CA LEU A 31 -2.45 -5.66 15.79
C LEU A 31 -2.48 -7.17 15.69
N PHE A 32 -3.66 -7.74 15.51
CA PHE A 32 -3.84 -9.18 15.35
C PHE A 32 -4.35 -9.48 13.95
N ASP A 33 -4.07 -10.70 13.47
CA ASP A 33 -4.43 -11.16 12.12
C ASP A 33 -4.08 -10.11 11.02
N PHE A 34 -2.93 -9.45 11.18
CA PHE A 34 -2.55 -8.35 10.30
C PHE A 34 -2.13 -8.90 8.95
N ALA A 35 -2.75 -8.40 7.88
CA ALA A 35 -2.44 -8.80 6.52
C ALA A 35 -2.46 -7.61 5.55
N ILE A 36 -1.54 -7.64 4.60
CA ILE A 36 -1.54 -6.75 3.44
C ILE A 36 -1.75 -7.61 2.21
N TYR A 37 -2.76 -7.27 1.41
CA TYR A 37 -2.99 -7.82 0.09
C TYR A 37 -2.69 -6.77 -0.97
N MET A 38 -2.15 -7.21 -2.09
CA MET A 38 -2.03 -6.41 -3.30
C MET A 38 -2.74 -7.11 -4.46
N GLY A 39 -3.33 -6.31 -5.34
CA GLY A 39 -4.05 -6.80 -6.51
C GLY A 39 -4.16 -5.71 -7.57
N LEU A 40 -4.73 -6.04 -8.71
CA LEU A 40 -5.03 -5.08 -9.77
C LEU A 40 -6.52 -4.75 -9.77
N CYS A 41 -6.86 -3.55 -10.24
CA CYS A 41 -8.22 -3.03 -10.39
C CYS A 41 -8.37 -2.36 -11.75
N GLU A 42 -9.44 -2.67 -12.48
CA GLU A 42 -9.76 -2.03 -13.77
C GLU A 42 -10.41 -0.65 -13.59
N ASN A 43 -11.00 -0.39 -12.43
CA ASN A 43 -11.84 0.79 -12.20
C ASN A 43 -11.06 1.92 -11.52
N ASP A 44 -11.30 3.15 -11.95
CA ASP A 44 -10.77 4.37 -11.32
C ASP A 44 -11.52 4.75 -10.03
N VAL A 45 -12.67 4.14 -9.81
CA VAL A 45 -13.58 4.37 -8.67
C VAL A 45 -13.93 3.02 -8.06
N LEU A 46 -13.75 2.90 -6.75
CA LEU A 46 -14.04 1.67 -6.03
C LEU A 46 -15.54 1.47 -5.84
N ASN A 47 -15.92 0.20 -5.78
CA ASN A 47 -17.22 -0.30 -5.36
C ASN A 47 -17.23 -0.55 -3.84
N PRO A 48 -18.35 -0.36 -3.14
CA PRO A 48 -18.47 -0.73 -1.73
C PRO A 48 -18.17 -2.20 -1.43
N ASN A 49 -18.41 -3.12 -2.36
CA ASN A 49 -18.05 -4.54 -2.21
C ASN A 49 -16.56 -4.75 -2.47
N PHE A 50 -15.81 -5.20 -1.47
CA PHE A 50 -14.35 -5.24 -1.53
C PHE A 50 -13.81 -6.17 -2.61
N ASP A 51 -14.29 -7.42 -2.66
CA ASP A 51 -13.84 -8.43 -3.63
C ASP A 51 -14.09 -7.99 -5.07
N SER A 52 -15.19 -7.27 -5.33
CA SER A 52 -15.53 -6.80 -6.68
C SER A 52 -14.55 -5.79 -7.28
N ASN A 53 -13.67 -5.21 -6.46
CA ASN A 53 -12.65 -4.26 -6.93
C ASN A 53 -11.40 -4.94 -7.51
N PHE A 54 -11.20 -6.23 -7.22
CA PHE A 54 -10.03 -6.96 -7.72
C PHE A 54 -10.30 -7.56 -9.10
N ILE A 55 -9.32 -7.44 -10.00
CA ILE A 55 -9.25 -8.29 -11.18
C ILE A 55 -9.10 -9.74 -10.72
N PRO A 56 -9.97 -10.68 -11.16
CA PRO A 56 -9.91 -12.06 -10.74
C PRO A 56 -8.53 -12.69 -10.90
N GLY A 57 -8.02 -13.30 -9.82
CA GLY A 57 -6.72 -13.97 -9.81
C GLY A 57 -5.51 -13.07 -9.55
N THR A 58 -5.69 -11.77 -9.34
CA THR A 58 -4.57 -10.83 -9.08
C THR A 58 -4.32 -10.56 -7.59
N ARG A 59 -5.33 -10.77 -6.74
CA ARG A 59 -5.24 -10.56 -5.29
C ARG A 59 -4.29 -11.57 -4.66
N THR A 60 -3.20 -11.07 -4.09
CA THR A 60 -2.12 -11.84 -3.46
C THR A 60 -1.88 -11.31 -2.07
N ILE A 61 -1.71 -12.20 -1.08
CA ILE A 61 -1.23 -11.82 0.25
C ILE A 61 0.28 -11.56 0.15
N VAL A 62 0.71 -10.35 0.49
CA VAL A 62 2.11 -9.92 0.33
C VAL A 62 2.85 -9.78 1.66
N PHE A 63 2.10 -9.67 2.76
CA PHE A 63 2.63 -9.64 4.12
C PHE A 63 1.55 -10.13 5.09
N SER A 64 1.92 -10.96 6.08
CA SER A 64 0.97 -11.40 7.11
C SER A 64 1.62 -11.77 8.43
N ARG A 65 1.02 -11.37 9.55
CA ARG A 65 1.45 -11.74 10.90
C ARG A 65 0.24 -12.00 11.77
N ASP A 66 0.25 -13.10 12.54
CA ASP A 66 -0.81 -13.40 13.52
C ASP A 66 -0.89 -12.32 14.61
N SER A 67 0.27 -11.78 14.99
CA SER A 67 0.41 -10.62 15.87
C SER A 67 1.54 -9.73 15.37
N LEU A 68 1.29 -8.43 15.34
CA LEU A 68 2.21 -7.40 14.89
C LEU A 68 2.26 -6.28 15.93
N HIS A 69 3.43 -6.11 16.53
CA HIS A 69 3.72 -5.03 17.46
C HIS A 69 4.39 -3.86 16.73
N LEU A 70 3.81 -2.66 16.83
CA LEU A 70 4.36 -1.45 16.22
C LEU A 70 4.87 -0.48 17.28
N GLU A 71 6.19 -0.23 17.26
CA GLU A 71 6.88 0.79 18.08
C GLU A 71 7.23 2.01 17.20
N VAL A 72 6.22 2.65 16.63
CA VAL A 72 6.40 3.79 15.72
C VAL A 72 5.64 5.00 16.24
N ASN A 73 6.27 6.17 16.26
CA ASN A 73 5.62 7.37 16.76
C ASN A 73 4.46 7.80 15.82
N PRO A 74 3.48 8.54 16.34
CA PRO A 74 2.59 9.34 15.50
C PRO A 74 3.34 10.05 14.37
N ASP A 75 2.75 10.07 13.17
CA ASP A 75 3.27 10.75 12.00
C ASP A 75 4.57 10.19 11.38
N GLU A 76 5.17 9.16 11.97
CA GLU A 76 6.29 8.42 11.38
C GLU A 76 5.81 7.35 10.39
N LEU A 77 6.76 6.87 9.56
CA LEU A 77 6.50 5.81 8.60
C LEU A 77 6.69 4.44 9.23
N VAL A 78 5.68 3.60 9.13
CA VAL A 78 5.78 2.15 9.34
C VAL A 78 6.06 1.53 7.98
N THR A 79 7.20 0.88 7.82
CA THR A 79 7.57 0.19 6.57
C THR A 79 7.41 -1.32 6.75
N PHE A 80 6.73 -1.93 5.78
CA PHE A 80 6.57 -3.37 5.66
C PHE A 80 7.43 -3.86 4.50
N ASP A 81 8.45 -4.65 4.81
CA ASP A 81 9.13 -5.47 3.80
C ASP A 81 8.20 -6.62 3.42
N LEU A 82 7.82 -6.71 2.15
CA LEU A 82 6.87 -7.71 1.69
C LEU A 82 7.50 -9.10 1.72
N ASP A 83 6.82 -10.06 2.37
CA ASP A 83 7.25 -11.47 2.38
C ASP A 83 7.14 -12.07 0.96
N THR A 84 6.16 -11.60 0.18
CA THR A 84 5.99 -11.91 -1.23
C THR A 84 5.96 -10.61 -2.04
N PRO A 85 7.05 -10.26 -2.75
CA PRO A 85 7.06 -9.12 -3.64
C PRO A 85 5.93 -9.21 -4.68
N TYR A 86 5.37 -8.05 -5.05
CA TYR A 86 4.22 -7.99 -5.95
C TYR A 86 4.57 -7.37 -7.30
N TRP A 87 4.31 -8.08 -8.39
CA TRP A 87 4.51 -7.53 -9.73
C TRP A 87 3.35 -6.60 -10.12
N TYR A 88 3.65 -5.31 -10.24
CA TYR A 88 2.75 -4.33 -10.81
C TYR A 88 2.97 -4.25 -12.33
N ASN A 89 1.88 -4.30 -13.11
CA ASN A 89 1.97 -4.43 -14.57
C ASN A 89 2.16 -3.10 -15.32
N GLY A 90 2.10 -1.95 -14.64
CA GLY A 90 2.27 -0.63 -15.26
C GLY A 90 1.10 -0.16 -16.11
N VAL A 91 -0.05 -0.84 -16.04
CA VAL A 91 -1.22 -0.54 -16.89
C VAL A 91 -2.50 -0.38 -16.06
N ASP A 92 -2.78 -1.35 -15.19
CA ASP A 92 -4.00 -1.33 -14.36
C ASP A 92 -3.79 -0.49 -13.09
N ASN A 93 -4.85 -0.24 -12.33
CA ASN A 93 -4.72 0.40 -11.03
C ASN A 93 -4.21 -0.62 -9.99
N LEU A 94 -3.20 -0.26 -9.20
CA LEU A 94 -2.77 -1.07 -8.06
C LEU A 94 -3.74 -0.88 -6.89
N LEU A 95 -4.29 -1.99 -6.39
CA LEU A 95 -5.15 -2.02 -5.21
C LEU A 95 -4.37 -2.58 -4.02
N VAL A 96 -4.32 -1.81 -2.92
CA VAL A 96 -3.71 -2.21 -1.66
C VAL A 96 -4.81 -2.34 -0.61
N GLU A 97 -4.89 -3.51 0.01
CA GLU A 97 -5.85 -3.81 1.07
C GLU A 97 -5.09 -4.14 2.34
N VAL A 98 -5.37 -3.40 3.42
CA VAL A 98 -4.75 -3.58 4.73
C VAL A 98 -5.84 -4.00 5.70
N LEU A 99 -5.67 -5.17 6.30
CA LEU A 99 -6.63 -5.74 7.24
C LEU A 99 -5.94 -6.05 8.57
N TRP A 100 -6.67 -5.87 9.65
CA TRP A 100 -6.28 -6.30 10.98
C TRP A 100 -7.51 -6.46 11.86
N SER A 101 -7.44 -7.36 12.82
CA SER A 101 -8.31 -7.36 13.99
C SER A 101 -7.61 -6.55 15.11
N SER A 102 -8.37 -5.80 15.89
CA SER A 102 -7.85 -5.18 17.12
C SER A 102 -8.23 -6.04 18.32
N GLY A 103 -7.32 -6.14 19.29
CA GLY A 103 -7.54 -6.90 20.53
C GLY A 103 -8.50 -6.21 21.50
N GLU A 104 -8.71 -4.90 21.35
CA GLU A 104 -9.63 -4.11 22.17
C GLU A 104 -10.70 -3.42 21.32
N GLU A 105 -11.96 -3.52 21.78
CA GLU A 105 -13.13 -2.90 21.14
C GLU A 105 -13.15 -1.36 21.20
N THR A 106 -12.16 -0.71 21.83
CA THR A 106 -12.23 0.72 22.17
C THR A 106 -11.04 1.58 21.75
N GLY A 107 -9.99 1.01 21.16
CA GLY A 107 -8.78 1.75 20.79
C GLY A 107 -8.73 2.12 19.32
N SER A 108 -8.51 3.40 19.02
CA SER A 108 -8.28 3.95 17.66
C SER A 108 -6.91 3.53 17.08
N GLU A 109 -6.62 2.23 17.09
CA GLU A 109 -5.39 1.63 16.60
C GLU A 109 -5.41 1.63 15.07
N CYS A 110 -5.04 2.76 14.49
CA CYS A 110 -4.99 2.95 13.05
C CYS A 110 -3.54 2.99 12.58
N VAL A 111 -3.17 2.09 11.66
CA VAL A 111 -1.83 2.03 11.07
C VAL A 111 -1.56 3.10 10.00
N TYR A 112 -2.58 3.86 9.63
CA TYR A 112 -2.48 4.88 8.58
C TYR A 112 -3.13 6.20 9.01
N THR A 113 -2.65 7.30 8.45
CA THR A 113 -3.27 8.62 8.55
C THR A 113 -3.85 9.03 7.21
N TRP A 114 -5.03 9.64 7.23
CA TRP A 114 -5.67 10.23 6.05
C TRP A 114 -4.85 11.41 5.54
N HIS A 115 -4.79 11.58 4.22
CA HIS A 115 -3.92 12.61 3.64
C HIS A 115 -4.58 13.41 2.52
N TRP A 116 -4.59 12.90 1.29
CA TRP A 116 -5.03 13.66 0.13
C TRP A 116 -6.47 13.35 -0.25
N ASN A 117 -7.25 14.38 -0.56
CA ASN A 117 -8.52 14.21 -1.28
C ASN A 117 -8.23 14.12 -2.78
N THR A 118 -8.52 12.95 -3.36
CA THR A 118 -8.30 12.66 -4.78
C THR A 118 -9.44 13.12 -5.69
N GLY A 119 -10.57 13.54 -5.11
CA GLY A 119 -11.78 13.95 -5.84
C GLY A 119 -12.62 12.80 -6.41
N ALA A 120 -12.15 11.56 -6.32
CA ALA A 120 -12.86 10.34 -6.73
C ALA A 120 -12.86 9.31 -5.59
N MET A 121 -13.84 8.40 -5.55
CA MET A 121 -13.93 7.39 -4.49
C MET A 121 -12.89 6.29 -4.69
N ARG A 122 -11.65 6.56 -4.28
CA ARG A 122 -10.47 5.69 -4.45
C ARG A 122 -10.06 4.94 -3.19
N CYS A 123 -10.82 5.09 -2.11
CA CYS A 123 -10.62 4.35 -0.88
C CYS A 123 -11.96 3.85 -0.35
N ALA A 124 -11.94 2.64 0.20
CA ALA A 124 -13.05 2.03 0.90
C ALA A 124 -12.58 1.56 2.28
N SER A 125 -13.41 1.74 3.30
CA SER A 125 -13.11 1.30 4.67
C SER A 125 -14.28 0.55 5.28
N GLY A 126 -14.01 -0.54 5.98
CA GLY A 126 -15.00 -1.34 6.70
C GLY A 126 -14.39 -2.00 7.93
N LEU A 127 -15.21 -2.76 8.65
CA LEU A 127 -14.76 -3.55 9.79
C LEU A 127 -13.98 -4.79 9.32
N TYR A 128 -13.15 -5.34 10.18
CA TYR A 128 -12.52 -6.64 9.95
C TYR A 128 -13.59 -7.70 9.61
N SER A 129 -13.33 -8.54 8.61
CA SER A 129 -14.25 -9.54 8.02
C SER A 129 -15.48 -9.02 7.27
N ALA A 130 -15.71 -7.70 7.20
CA ALA A 130 -16.80 -7.15 6.41
C ALA A 130 -16.56 -7.39 4.91
N SER A 131 -17.61 -7.75 4.17
CA SER A 131 -17.54 -7.89 2.70
C SER A 131 -17.78 -6.59 1.94
N SER A 132 -18.12 -5.52 2.67
CA SER A 132 -18.35 -4.19 2.09
C SER A 132 -18.08 -3.07 3.08
N GLY A 133 -17.94 -1.84 2.57
CA GLY A 133 -17.60 -0.68 3.38
C GLY A 133 -18.12 0.64 2.83
N SER A 134 -17.68 1.71 3.49
CA SER A 134 -17.96 3.09 3.07
C SER A 134 -16.87 3.58 2.13
N LEU A 135 -17.29 4.26 1.06
CA LEU A 135 -16.39 4.88 0.11
C LEU A 135 -15.97 6.29 0.57
N THR A 136 -14.74 6.67 0.29
CA THR A 136 -14.21 8.01 0.53
C THR A 136 -13.25 8.43 -0.57
N SER A 137 -13.18 9.74 -0.83
CA SER A 137 -12.23 10.32 -1.75
C SER A 137 -10.90 10.70 -1.10
N ILE A 138 -10.82 10.60 0.23
CA ILE A 138 -9.61 10.85 0.99
C ILE A 138 -8.83 9.53 1.09
N ILE A 139 -7.58 9.52 0.61
CA ILE A 139 -6.71 8.35 0.65
C ILE A 139 -5.70 8.44 1.80
N PRO A 140 -5.23 7.29 2.33
CA PRO A 140 -4.14 7.27 3.30
C PRO A 140 -2.83 7.78 2.68
N TRP A 141 -1.93 8.30 3.51
CA TRP A 141 -0.55 8.54 3.10
C TRP A 141 0.17 7.20 2.96
N MET A 142 0.62 6.89 1.75
CA MET A 142 1.33 5.65 1.45
C MET A 142 2.54 5.93 0.56
N GLN A 143 3.59 5.15 0.74
CA GLN A 143 4.73 5.10 -0.16
C GLN A 143 4.96 3.65 -0.57
N ILE A 144 5.21 3.43 -1.86
CA ILE A 144 5.50 2.12 -2.43
C ILE A 144 6.89 2.20 -3.04
N THR A 145 7.74 1.21 -2.76
CA THR A 145 9.06 1.12 -3.39
C THR A 145 9.29 -0.27 -3.94
N GLY A 146 10.17 -0.37 -4.92
CA GLY A 146 10.53 -1.64 -5.49
C GLY A 146 11.59 -1.53 -6.58
N ALA A 147 12.08 -2.68 -7.02
CA ALA A 147 13.01 -2.77 -8.11
C ALA A 147 12.30 -2.52 -9.44
N SER A 148 12.71 -1.46 -10.14
CA SER A 148 12.42 -1.33 -11.57
C SER A 148 13.29 -2.34 -12.32
N ASP A 149 12.67 -3.21 -13.12
CA ASP A 149 13.41 -3.95 -14.13
C ASP A 149 13.91 -2.92 -15.16
N LEU A 150 15.13 -2.42 -14.94
CA LEU A 150 15.88 -1.81 -16.02
C LEU A 150 16.04 -2.90 -17.07
N GLU A 151 15.38 -2.76 -18.22
CA GLU A 151 15.59 -3.68 -19.34
C GLU A 151 17.10 -3.87 -19.53
N THR A 152 17.54 -5.14 -19.60
CA THR A 152 18.94 -5.46 -19.91
C THR A 152 19.19 -5.13 -21.37
N CYS A 153 19.44 -3.86 -21.61
CA CYS A 153 19.83 -3.33 -22.88
C CYS A 153 21.36 -3.48 -22.98
N THR A 154 21.87 -4.18 -23.99
CA THR A 154 23.26 -3.97 -24.42
C THR A 154 23.32 -2.57 -25.00
N PHE A 155 23.51 -1.57 -24.13
CA PHE A 155 23.45 -0.16 -24.45
C PHE A 155 24.52 0.24 -25.48
N GLY A 156 24.13 0.35 -26.74
CA GLY A 156 24.83 1.16 -27.73
C GLY A 156 24.70 2.67 -27.49
N GLU A 157 23.85 3.10 -26.55
CA GLU A 157 23.55 4.51 -26.25
C GLU A 157 24.35 5.09 -25.07
N VAL A 158 25.00 4.24 -24.24
CA VAL A 158 25.90 4.75 -23.20
C VAL A 158 27.18 5.21 -23.88
N LYS A 159 27.27 6.52 -24.10
CA LYS A 159 28.50 7.17 -24.56
C LYS A 159 29.51 7.15 -23.41
N THR A 160 30.41 6.18 -23.45
CA THR A 160 31.53 6.09 -22.52
C THR A 160 32.75 6.81 -23.09
N LEU A 161 33.41 7.62 -22.26
CA LEU A 161 34.71 8.22 -22.58
C LEU A 161 35.76 7.60 -21.66
N PHE A 162 36.69 6.84 -22.23
CA PHE A 162 37.84 6.31 -21.50
C PHE A 162 39.06 7.19 -21.79
N THR A 163 39.66 7.77 -20.76
CA THR A 163 40.94 8.47 -20.86
C THR A 163 41.95 7.80 -19.94
N GLY A 164 43.05 7.31 -20.50
CA GLY A 164 44.15 6.67 -19.77
C GLY A 164 45.46 7.46 -19.94
N ARG A 165 46.41 7.22 -19.04
CA ARG A 165 47.80 7.68 -19.16
C ARG A 165 48.65 6.63 -19.86
#